data_AF-A0A3D5KQK6-F1
#
_entry.id   AF-A0A3D5KQK6-F1
#
_cell.length_a   1.000
_cell.length_b   1.000
_cell.length_c   1.000
_cell.angle_alpha   90.00
_cell.angle_beta   90.00
_cell.angle_gamma   90.00
#
_symmetry.space_group_name_H-M   'P 1'
#
loop_
_entity.id
_entity.type
_entity.pdbx_description
1 polymer ?
#
loop_
_entity_poly.entity_id
_entity_poly.type
_entity_poly.pdbx_seq_one_letter_code
_entity_poly.pdbx_strand_id
1 'polypeptide(L)'
;MIAFFASVSNGFGQTKDTYDYNSEFIWGINKNSSGGLIGGFTFKKSIRINKKLFETFGLELMNVKNPHEVRVPAYSSGNYFIYGKTHYLYSIRLQYGGDIVLFTKGPQQGVEVKAVFAAGPSIGVVAPYYVQINENNSYYTSSVPYTTQIRYDEIQGTGTLFQGIGDSK
;
A
#
# COMPACT_ATOMS: atom_id res chain seq x y z
N MET A 1 17.04 -6.16 -5.61
CA MET A 1 17.26 -4.73 -5.92
C MET A 1 16.82 -3.93 -4.69
N ILE A 2 17.75 -3.36 -3.94
CA ILE A 2 17.48 -2.57 -2.73
C ILE A 2 17.23 -1.14 -3.19
N ALA A 3 16.01 -0.63 -2.98
CA ALA A 3 15.68 0.76 -3.29
C ALA A 3 15.74 1.58 -1.99
N PHE A 4 16.66 2.53 -1.92
CA PHE A 4 16.70 3.58 -0.91
C PHE A 4 15.61 4.61 -1.23
N PHE A 5 14.76 4.95 -0.26
CA PHE A 5 13.84 6.08 -0.35
C PHE A 5 14.25 7.16 0.66
N ALA A 6 14.54 8.36 0.16
CA ALA A 6 14.69 9.55 0.98
C ALA A 6 13.30 10.16 1.24
N SER A 7 12.91 10.24 2.50
CA SER A 7 11.73 10.97 2.95
C SER A 7 12.09 12.44 3.18
N VAL A 8 11.36 13.36 2.51
CA VAL A 8 11.44 14.80 2.78
C VAL A 8 10.28 15.15 3.71
N SER A 9 10.60 15.54 4.95
CA SER A 9 9.64 16.13 5.89
C SER A 9 9.71 17.65 5.83
N ASN A 10 8.61 18.31 5.48
CA ASN A 10 8.46 19.76 5.69
C ASN A 10 8.14 20.02 7.16
N GLY A 11 9.11 20.57 7.90
CA GLY A 11 8.92 21.05 9.26
C GLY A 11 8.56 22.53 9.29
N PHE A 12 7.46 22.88 9.94
CA PHE A 12 7.19 24.26 10.38
C PHE A 12 7.92 24.51 11.71
N GLY A 13 8.79 25.53 11.77
CA GLY A 13 9.44 26.03 13.01
C GLY A 13 8.48 26.89 13.86
N GLN A 14 8.74 27.27 15.12
CA GLN A 14 9.92 27.22 16.00
C GLN A 14 9.44 27.18 17.47
N THR A 15 10.26 26.68 18.41
CA THR A 15 10.62 27.34 19.69
C THR A 15 11.84 26.61 20.27
N LYS A 16 12.82 27.39 20.73
CA LYS A 16 13.99 26.91 21.48
C LYS A 16 13.52 26.44 22.85
N ASP A 17 13.20 25.16 22.98
CA ASP A 17 13.28 24.40 24.21
C ASP A 17 13.58 22.97 23.81
N THR A 18 14.50 22.32 24.54
CA THR A 18 15.02 20.96 24.36
C THR A 18 14.15 20.08 23.46
N TYR A 19 14.70 19.59 22.33
CA TYR A 19 14.08 18.68 21.36
C TYR A 19 13.72 17.31 21.98
N ASP A 20 12.92 17.30 23.04
CA ASP A 20 12.42 16.12 23.73
C ASP A 20 11.03 15.79 23.16
N TYR A 21 11.01 15.20 21.96
CA TYR A 21 9.78 14.64 21.42
C TYR A 21 9.36 13.44 22.27
N ASN A 22 8.19 13.54 22.90
CA ASN A 22 7.59 12.43 23.65
C ASN A 22 6.90 11.41 22.72
N SER A 23 6.43 11.86 21.56
CA SER A 23 5.84 11.01 20.54
C SER A 23 6.03 11.61 19.15
N GLU A 24 6.26 10.75 18.16
CA GLU A 24 6.43 11.11 16.76
C GLU A 24 5.40 10.33 15.93
N PHE A 25 4.77 10.99 14.96
CA PHE A 25 3.85 10.35 14.02
C PHE A 25 4.30 10.65 12.60
N ILE A 26 4.59 9.59 11.85
CA ILE A 26 5.07 9.62 10.48
C ILE A 26 4.01 8.95 9.62
N TRP A 27 3.74 9.54 8.47
CA TRP A 27 2.88 8.97 7.46
C TRP A 27 3.50 9.22 6.09
N GLY A 28 3.16 8.37 5.12
CA GLY A 28 3.69 8.52 3.79
C GLY A 28 3.09 7.56 2.79
N ILE A 29 3.49 7.74 1.54
CA ILE A 29 3.19 6.82 0.45
C ILE A 29 4.46 6.04 0.11
N ASN A 30 4.31 4.76 -0.16
CA ASN A 30 5.39 3.90 -0.61
C ASN A 30 5.16 3.51 -2.08
N LYS A 31 6.26 3.35 -2.81
CA LYS A 31 6.28 2.73 -4.13
C LYS A 31 7.11 1.45 -4.04
N ASN A 32 6.51 0.32 -4.36
CA ASN A 32 7.16 -0.98 -4.44
C ASN A 32 7.10 -1.51 -5.88
N SER A 33 8.03 -2.41 -6.23
CA SER A 33 8.05 -3.07 -7.55
C SER A 33 6.79 -3.89 -7.82
N SER A 34 6.12 -4.33 -6.75
CA SER A 34 4.94 -5.20 -6.80
C SER A 34 3.61 -4.48 -6.51
N GLY A 35 3.50 -3.15 -6.53
CA GLY A 35 2.22 -2.45 -6.21
C GLY A 35 1.71 -1.49 -7.26
N GLY A 36 2.29 -1.49 -8.46
CA GLY A 36 1.81 -0.66 -9.57
C GLY A 36 2.12 0.82 -9.40
N LEU A 37 1.12 1.71 -9.60
CA LEU A 37 1.34 3.16 -9.59
C LEU A 37 1.59 3.70 -8.17
N ILE A 38 0.82 3.24 -7.19
CA ILE A 38 0.97 3.58 -5.77
C ILE A 38 1.19 2.26 -5.04
N GLY A 39 2.36 2.10 -4.44
CA GLY A 39 2.70 0.85 -3.77
C GLY A 39 1.98 0.64 -2.45
N GLY A 40 1.67 1.72 -1.74
CA GLY A 40 0.87 1.67 -0.53
C GLY A 40 0.94 2.94 0.31
N PHE A 41 0.27 2.90 1.45
CA PHE A 41 0.34 3.90 2.51
C PHE A 41 1.09 3.33 3.71
N THR A 42 1.88 4.16 4.37
CA THR A 42 2.58 3.81 5.62
C THR A 42 2.22 4.81 6.70
N PHE A 43 1.97 4.30 7.90
CA PHE A 43 1.72 5.06 9.10
C PHE A 43 2.61 4.47 10.20
N LYS A 44 3.39 5.31 10.89
CA LYS A 44 4.28 4.91 11.96
C LYS A 44 4.11 5.88 13.13
N LYS A 45 3.84 5.36 14.31
CA LYS A 45 3.80 6.11 15.57
C LYS A 45 4.94 5.62 16.45
N SER A 46 5.84 6.52 16.84
CA SER A 46 6.91 6.24 17.80
C SER A 46 6.63 6.96 19.12
N ILE A 47 6.74 6.26 20.24
CA ILE A 47 6.52 6.77 21.59
C ILE A 47 7.83 6.63 22.36
N ARG A 48 8.25 7.69 23.04
CA ARG A 48 9.49 7.68 23.79
C ARG A 48 9.33 6.92 25.10
N ILE A 49 10.14 5.88 25.30
CA ILE A 49 10.24 5.20 26.60
C ILE A 49 11.38 5.81 27.42
N ASN A 50 12.56 5.97 26.80
CA ASN A 50 13.76 6.50 27.43
C ASN A 50 14.43 7.55 26.53
N LYS A 51 15.46 8.23 27.04
CA LYS A 51 16.25 9.20 26.23
C LYS A 51 16.89 8.60 24.97
N LYS A 52 17.10 7.28 24.94
CA LYS A 52 17.72 6.55 23.82
C LYS A 52 16.83 5.51 23.16
N LEU A 53 15.62 5.25 23.69
CA LEU A 53 14.75 4.17 23.21
C LEU A 53 13.35 4.69 22.97
N PHE A 54 12.86 4.44 21.76
CA PHE A 54 11.49 4.70 21.35
C PHE A 54 10.83 3.37 21.00
N GLU A 55 9.60 3.20 21.43
CA GLU A 55 8.72 2.12 21.00
C GLU A 55 7.97 2.56 19.76
N THR A 56 7.75 1.65 18.82
CA THR A 56 7.20 1.96 17.51
C THR A 56 6.04 1.04 17.19
N PHE A 57 4.96 1.64 16.68
CA PHE A 57 3.83 0.96 16.06
C PHE A 57 3.73 1.42 14.61
N GLY A 58 3.68 0.49 13.67
CA GLY A 58 3.55 0.75 12.25
C GLY A 58 2.37 0.00 11.63
N LEU A 59 1.74 0.63 10.66
CA LEU A 59 0.69 0.09 9.82
C LEU A 59 1.00 0.45 8.38
N GLU A 60 1.04 -0.56 7.51
CA GLU A 60 1.22 -0.35 6.08
C GLU A 60 0.14 -1.06 5.29
N LEU A 61 -0.48 -0.33 4.38
CA LEU A 61 -1.52 -0.81 3.49
C LEU A 61 -0.96 -0.81 2.07
N MET A 62 -0.84 -1.97 1.43
CA MET A 62 -0.32 -2.09 0.08
C MET A 62 -1.21 -2.91 -0.84
N ASN A 63 -1.17 -2.56 -2.12
CA ASN A 63 -1.66 -3.43 -3.16
C ASN A 63 -0.51 -4.31 -3.67
N VAL A 64 -0.78 -5.59 -3.88
CA VAL A 64 0.17 -6.54 -4.47
C VAL A 64 -0.33 -6.96 -5.84
N LYS A 65 0.48 -6.64 -6.85
CA LYS A 65 0.30 -6.92 -8.26
C LYS A 65 1.26 -8.03 -8.69
N ASN A 66 0.77 -9.00 -9.44
CA ASN A 66 1.61 -10.01 -10.07
C ASN A 66 2.22 -9.46 -11.38
N PRO A 67 3.53 -9.69 -11.65
CA PRO A 67 4.17 -9.30 -12.92
C PRO A 67 3.46 -9.82 -14.18
N HIS A 68 2.77 -10.96 -14.09
CA HIS A 68 2.04 -11.57 -15.20
C HIS A 68 0.67 -10.93 -15.49
N GLU A 69 0.28 -9.89 -14.76
CA GLU A 69 -0.97 -9.16 -15.00
C GLU A 69 -0.82 -8.18 -16.18
N VAL A 70 -1.19 -8.68 -17.36
CA VAL A 70 -1.22 -7.93 -18.61
C VAL A 70 -2.57 -7.25 -18.77
N ARG A 71 -2.54 -5.93 -18.99
CA ARG A 71 -3.74 -5.18 -19.38
C ARG A 71 -3.94 -5.32 -20.88
N VAL A 72 -5.11 -5.77 -21.27
CA VAL A 72 -5.51 -5.92 -22.66
C VAL A 72 -6.76 -5.07 -22.91
N PRO A 73 -6.90 -4.46 -24.10
CA PRO A 73 -8.13 -3.78 -24.46
C PRO A 73 -9.24 -4.83 -24.68
N ALA A 74 -10.48 -4.51 -24.32
CA ALA A 74 -11.65 -5.29 -24.68
C ALA A 74 -11.92 -5.14 -26.18
N TYR A 75 -12.21 -6.26 -26.85
CA TYR A 75 -12.49 -6.27 -28.30
C TYR A 75 -13.71 -5.39 -28.65
N SER A 76 -14.77 -5.46 -27.83
CA SER A 76 -16.04 -4.79 -28.09
C SER A 76 -16.06 -3.31 -27.67
N SER A 77 -15.52 -2.98 -26.51
CA SER A 77 -15.63 -1.62 -25.93
C SER A 77 -14.33 -0.81 -25.96
N GLY A 78 -13.18 -1.42 -26.25
CA GLY A 78 -11.87 -0.75 -26.20
C GLY A 78 -11.35 -0.41 -24.79
N ASN A 79 -12.15 -0.65 -23.73
CA ASN A 79 -11.72 -0.44 -22.35
C ASN A 79 -10.67 -1.47 -21.94
N TYR A 80 -9.70 -1.05 -21.13
CA TYR A 80 -8.66 -1.96 -20.63
C TYR A 80 -9.16 -2.82 -19.48
N PHE A 81 -8.82 -4.09 -19.48
CA PHE A 81 -9.01 -5.01 -18.36
C PHE A 81 -7.80 -5.94 -18.20
N ILE A 82 -7.72 -6.66 -17.08
CA ILE A 82 -6.61 -7.58 -16.82
C ILE A 82 -7.09 -9.00 -17.16
N TYR A 83 -6.50 -9.61 -18.19
CA TYR A 83 -6.89 -10.96 -18.61
C TYR A 83 -6.30 -12.02 -17.66
N GLY A 84 -7.10 -13.04 -17.33
CA GLY A 84 -6.65 -14.17 -16.51
C GLY A 84 -6.52 -13.88 -15.01
N LYS A 85 -6.84 -12.67 -14.53
CA LYS A 85 -6.78 -12.34 -13.11
C LYS A 85 -8.07 -12.74 -12.42
N THR A 86 -8.02 -13.53 -11.36
CA THR A 86 -9.22 -13.91 -10.58
C THR A 86 -9.38 -13.08 -9.31
N HIS A 87 -8.28 -12.67 -8.68
CA HIS A 87 -8.31 -11.96 -7.40
C HIS A 87 -7.27 -10.83 -7.33
N TYR A 88 -7.60 -9.79 -6.57
CA TYR A 88 -6.66 -8.80 -6.05
C TYR A 88 -6.13 -9.25 -4.70
N LEU A 89 -4.86 -8.98 -4.45
CA LEU A 89 -4.24 -9.16 -3.14
C LEU A 89 -3.93 -7.79 -2.54
N TYR A 90 -4.56 -7.49 -1.41
CA TYR A 90 -4.20 -6.37 -0.56
C TYR A 90 -3.41 -6.91 0.63
N SER A 91 -2.32 -6.24 1.02
CA SER A 91 -1.55 -6.64 2.19
C SER A 91 -1.56 -5.53 3.24
N ILE A 92 -1.87 -5.93 4.46
CA ILE A 92 -1.88 -5.11 5.66
C ILE A 92 -0.71 -5.59 6.51
N ARG A 93 0.34 -4.77 6.63
CA ARG A 93 1.51 -5.09 7.47
C ARG A 93 1.40 -4.34 8.78
N LEU A 94 1.32 -5.09 9.86
CA LEU A 94 1.45 -4.55 11.21
C LEU A 94 2.91 -4.66 11.60
N GLN A 95 3.46 -3.58 12.13
CA GLN A 95 4.84 -3.50 12.59
C GLN A 95 4.84 -3.07 14.04
N TYR A 96 5.60 -3.77 14.87
CA TYR A 96 5.86 -3.39 16.24
C TYR A 96 7.36 -3.50 16.50
N GLY A 97 7.94 -2.52 17.18
CA GLY A 97 9.38 -2.43 17.27
C GLY A 97 9.89 -1.31 18.15
N GLY A 98 11.15 -0.96 17.94
CA GLY A 98 11.75 0.18 18.60
C GLY A 98 12.89 0.81 17.82
N ASP A 99 13.04 2.11 18.03
CA ASP A 99 14.12 2.93 17.51
C ASP A 99 15.12 3.22 18.64
N ILE A 100 16.39 2.83 18.47
CA ILE A 100 17.48 3.11 19.40
C ILE A 100 18.30 4.28 18.86
N VAL A 101 18.39 5.37 19.63
CA VAL A 101 19.22 6.53 19.27
C VAL A 101 20.68 6.20 19.55
N LEU A 102 21.48 6.07 18.49
CA LEU A 102 22.92 5.83 18.58
C LEU A 102 23.69 7.13 18.79
N PHE A 103 23.31 8.17 18.02
CA PHE A 103 23.93 9.48 18.08
C PHE A 103 22.84 10.55 18.15
N THR A 104 22.86 11.34 19.23
CA THR A 104 21.92 12.44 19.45
C THR A 104 22.37 13.69 18.70
N LYS A 105 21.41 14.47 18.22
CA LYS A 105 21.68 15.76 17.57
C LYS A 105 22.44 16.73 18.49
N GLY A 106 23.62 17.20 18.06
CA GLY A 106 24.38 18.26 18.73
C GLY A 106 23.78 19.67 18.54
N PRO A 107 24.15 20.65 19.39
CA PRO A 107 23.43 21.92 19.56
C PRO A 107 23.34 22.82 18.31
N GLN A 108 24.30 22.74 17.39
CA GLN A 108 24.43 23.73 16.32
C GLN A 108 24.28 23.19 14.89
N GLN A 109 24.22 21.86 14.67
CA GLN A 109 23.97 21.19 13.37
C GLN A 109 24.20 19.66 13.45
N GLY A 110 23.66 18.97 14.46
CA GLY A 110 23.79 17.51 14.52
C GLY A 110 22.84 16.76 13.59
N VAL A 111 23.31 15.67 12.98
CA VAL A 111 22.46 14.61 12.44
C VAL A 111 22.15 13.63 13.57
N GLU A 112 20.89 13.21 13.68
CA GLU A 112 20.50 12.13 14.59
C GLU A 112 20.52 10.80 13.84
N VAL A 113 21.18 9.81 14.42
CA VAL A 113 21.27 8.46 13.84
C VAL A 113 20.56 7.49 14.77
N LYS A 114 19.55 6.81 14.23
CA LYS A 114 18.76 5.79 14.93
C LYS A 114 18.97 4.42 14.28
N ALA A 115 19.13 3.39 15.10
CA ALA A 115 18.95 2.00 14.67
C ALA A 115 17.48 1.64 14.85
N VAL A 116 16.82 1.21 13.78
CA VAL A 116 15.39 0.90 13.76
C VAL A 116 15.21 -0.60 13.65
N PHE A 117 14.46 -1.18 14.59
CA PHE A 117 14.10 -2.59 14.58
C PHE A 117 12.58 -2.69 14.62
N ALA A 118 11.99 -3.42 13.69
CA ALA A 118 10.56 -3.66 13.67
C ALA A 118 10.28 -5.08 13.17
N ALA A 119 9.30 -5.72 13.78
CA ALA A 119 8.80 -7.02 13.40
C ALA A 119 7.27 -7.03 13.52
N GLY A 120 6.61 -7.83 12.72
CA GLY A 120 5.18 -8.01 12.89
C GLY A 120 4.53 -8.81 11.77
N PRO A 121 3.27 -9.21 11.99
CA PRO A 121 2.56 -10.02 11.05
C PRO A 121 2.15 -9.21 9.81
N SER A 122 2.10 -9.90 8.68
CA SER A 122 1.54 -9.37 7.44
C SER A 122 0.30 -10.18 7.09
N ILE A 123 -0.84 -9.51 6.98
CA ILE A 123 -2.13 -10.11 6.65
C ILE A 123 -2.40 -9.82 5.17
N GLY A 124 -2.73 -10.84 4.40
CA GLY A 124 -3.17 -10.71 3.01
C GLY A 124 -4.68 -10.84 2.92
N VAL A 125 -5.37 -9.85 2.36
CA VAL A 125 -6.80 -9.87 2.06
C VAL A 125 -6.97 -10.11 0.57
N VAL A 126 -7.77 -11.13 0.21
CA VAL A 126 -7.97 -11.53 -1.18
C VAL A 126 -9.37 -11.10 -1.62
N ALA A 127 -9.43 -10.14 -2.54
CA ALA A 127 -10.69 -9.62 -3.07
C ALA A 127 -10.95 -10.15 -4.48
N PRO A 128 -12.15 -10.68 -4.80
CA PRO A 128 -12.49 -11.14 -6.15
C PRO A 128 -12.40 -9.99 -7.19
N TYR A 129 -11.89 -10.30 -8.39
CA TYR A 129 -11.83 -9.34 -9.49
C TYR A 129 -13.12 -9.39 -10.31
N TYR A 130 -13.86 -8.30 -10.33
CA TYR A 130 -15.08 -8.17 -11.14
C TYR A 130 -14.76 -7.64 -12.53
N VAL A 131 -15.40 -8.25 -13.53
CA VAL A 131 -15.41 -7.79 -14.92
C VAL A 131 -16.84 -7.50 -15.37
N GLN A 132 -16.93 -6.59 -16.31
CA GLN A 132 -18.18 -6.21 -16.94
C GLN A 132 -18.38 -7.05 -18.21
N ILE A 133 -19.47 -7.82 -18.26
CA ILE A 133 -19.84 -8.64 -19.40
C ILE A 133 -21.15 -8.14 -20.04
N ASN A 134 -21.29 -8.33 -21.34
CA ASN A 134 -22.57 -8.17 -22.02
C ASN A 134 -23.25 -9.54 -22.11
N GLU A 135 -24.39 -9.70 -21.43
CA GLU A 135 -25.21 -10.89 -21.59
C GLU A 135 -26.02 -10.79 -22.89
N ASN A 136 -25.82 -11.75 -23.80
CA ASN A 136 -26.65 -12.03 -24.98
C ASN A 136 -27.18 -10.79 -25.72
N ASN A 137 -26.28 -10.01 -26.32
CA ASN A 137 -26.64 -8.93 -27.27
C ASN A 137 -27.55 -7.83 -26.70
N SER A 138 -27.60 -7.72 -25.36
CA SER A 138 -28.35 -6.68 -24.65
C SER A 138 -27.44 -5.51 -24.31
N TYR A 139 -27.97 -4.29 -24.28
CA TYR A 139 -27.23 -3.06 -23.94
C TYR A 139 -26.88 -2.95 -22.43
N TYR A 140 -27.23 -3.96 -21.64
CA TYR A 140 -27.02 -3.97 -20.20
C TYR A 140 -25.74 -4.72 -19.85
N THR A 141 -24.84 -4.03 -19.16
CA THR A 141 -23.60 -4.59 -18.67
C THR A 141 -23.80 -5.16 -17.26
N SER A 142 -23.51 -6.45 -17.07
CA SER A 142 -23.54 -7.10 -15.76
C SER A 142 -22.13 -7.21 -15.18
N SER A 143 -21.98 -6.98 -13.89
CA SER A 143 -20.69 -7.10 -13.19
C SER A 143 -20.61 -8.47 -12.51
N VAL A 144 -19.74 -9.34 -13.02
CA VAL A 144 -19.56 -10.71 -12.51
C VAL A 144 -18.11 -10.94 -12.07
N PRO A 145 -17.86 -11.81 -11.07
CA PRO A 145 -16.50 -12.20 -10.73
C PRO A 145 -15.86 -12.92 -11.91
N TYR A 146 -14.61 -12.58 -12.21
CA TYR A 146 -13.88 -13.17 -13.33
C TYR A 146 -13.64 -14.66 -13.10
N THR A 147 -14.12 -15.48 -14.04
CA THR A 147 -13.81 -16.90 -14.14
C THR A 147 -13.17 -17.19 -15.50
N THR A 148 -12.33 -18.22 -15.58
CA THR A 148 -11.67 -18.64 -16.82
C THR A 148 -12.64 -19.15 -17.88
N GLN A 149 -13.91 -19.34 -17.53
CA GLN A 149 -14.98 -19.75 -18.42
C GLN A 149 -15.57 -18.59 -19.24
N ILE A 150 -15.35 -17.34 -18.81
CA ILE A 150 -15.83 -16.15 -19.54
C ILE A 150 -14.95 -15.95 -20.79
N ARG A 151 -15.58 -15.84 -21.95
CA ARG A 151 -14.87 -15.64 -23.20
C ARG A 151 -14.37 -14.20 -23.33
N TYR A 152 -13.20 -14.02 -23.93
CA TYR A 152 -12.55 -12.72 -24.05
C TYR A 152 -13.41 -11.67 -24.80
N ASP A 153 -14.20 -12.10 -25.78
CA ASP A 153 -15.10 -11.27 -26.59
C ASP A 153 -16.34 -10.76 -25.83
N GLU A 154 -16.70 -11.41 -24.72
CA GLU A 154 -17.86 -11.03 -23.91
C GLU A 154 -17.53 -9.92 -22.90
N ILE A 155 -16.23 -9.72 -22.61
CA ILE A 155 -15.74 -8.75 -21.65
C ILE A 155 -15.74 -7.35 -22.28
N GLN A 156 -16.47 -6.44 -21.66
CA GLN A 156 -16.52 -5.03 -22.05
C GLN A 156 -15.51 -4.18 -21.28
N GLY A 157 -15.09 -4.59 -20.07
CA GLY A 157 -14.15 -3.82 -19.26
C GLY A 157 -14.02 -4.30 -17.82
N THR A 158 -13.38 -3.48 -16.98
CA THR A 158 -13.28 -3.74 -15.54
C THR A 158 -14.57 -3.38 -14.81
N GLY A 159 -14.92 -4.12 -13.76
CA GLY A 159 -15.95 -3.71 -12.80
C GLY A 159 -15.64 -2.39 -12.09
N THR A 160 -16.61 -1.88 -11.33
CA THR A 160 -16.49 -0.61 -10.60
C THR A 160 -15.39 -0.70 -9.54
N LEU A 161 -14.70 0.41 -9.27
CA LEU A 161 -13.72 0.49 -8.18
C LEU A 161 -14.40 0.08 -6.85
N PHE A 162 -13.78 -0.84 -6.12
CA PHE A 162 -14.24 -1.41 -4.83
C PHE A 162 -15.42 -2.40 -4.87
N GLN A 163 -15.93 -2.73 -6.06
CA GLN A 163 -16.91 -3.80 -6.24
C GLN A 163 -16.21 -5.15 -6.03
N GLY A 164 -16.32 -5.69 -4.81
CA GLY A 164 -15.64 -6.92 -4.37
C GLY A 164 -14.91 -6.82 -3.02
N ILE A 165 -14.83 -5.63 -2.40
CA ILE A 165 -14.28 -5.52 -1.02
C ILE A 165 -15.20 -6.20 0.01
N GLY A 166 -16.53 -6.15 -0.19
CA GLY A 166 -17.48 -6.82 0.71
C GLY A 166 -17.44 -8.35 0.64
N ASP A 167 -17.00 -8.90 -0.49
CA ASP A 167 -16.92 -10.34 -0.77
C ASP A 167 -15.50 -10.90 -0.59
N SER A 168 -14.58 -10.10 -0.02
CA SER A 168 -13.20 -10.53 0.22
C SER A 168 -13.14 -11.59 1.32
N LYS A 169 -12.23 -12.56 1.16
CA LYS A 169 -11.95 -13.61 2.15
C LYS A 169 -10.58 -13.43 2.79
#